data_AF-A0A3A4QRA9-F1
#
_entry.id   AF-A0A3A4QRA9-F1
#
_cell.length_a   1.000
_cell.length_b   1.000
_cell.length_c   1.000
_cell.angle_alpha   90.00
_cell.angle_beta   90.00
_cell.angle_gamma   90.00
#
_symmetry.space_group_name_H-M   'P 1'
#
loop_
_entity.id
_entity.type
_entity.pdbx_description
1 polymer ?
#
loop_
_entity_poly.entity_id
_entity_poly.type
_entity_poly.pdbx_seq_one_letter_code
_entity_poly.pdbx_strand_id
1 'polypeptide(L)'
;MTTKLSEQTEPVEDRNALLERALIKEYLFEKGFSLEDVKKLPAEVVEKLMKEASQYASLKMEEVEARAHFIKELHEDASSLDK
;
A
#
# COMPACT_ATOMS: atom_id res chain seq x y z
N MET A 1 39.96 -1.49 18.64
CA MET A 1 39.27 -0.39 17.94
C MET A 1 39.22 -0.76 16.47
N THR A 2 38.08 -1.21 15.98
CA THR A 2 37.88 -1.45 14.55
C THR A 2 36.55 -0.82 14.19
N THR A 3 36.67 0.36 13.62
CA THR A 3 35.57 1.24 13.22
C THR A 3 34.95 0.72 11.93
N LYS A 4 33.61 0.66 11.95
CA LYS A 4 32.70 1.09 10.88
C LYS A 4 32.64 0.23 9.60
N LEU A 5 31.55 -0.52 9.46
CA LEU A 5 30.91 -0.70 8.16
C LEU A 5 29.54 -0.01 8.26
N SER A 6 29.45 1.23 7.75
CA SER A 6 28.15 1.85 7.52
C SER A 6 27.61 1.26 6.22
N GLU A 7 26.66 0.34 6.33
CA GLU A 7 25.78 0.03 5.23
C GLU A 7 25.00 1.30 4.90
N GLN A 8 25.39 1.93 3.80
CA GLN A 8 24.59 2.95 3.15
C GLN A 8 23.43 2.23 2.48
N THR A 9 22.35 2.00 3.20
CA THR A 9 21.06 1.66 2.61
C THR A 9 20.44 2.96 2.10
N GLU A 10 20.56 3.20 0.79
CA GLU A 10 19.58 4.02 0.07
C GLU A 10 18.18 3.61 0.55
N PRO A 11 17.25 4.55 0.85
CA PRO A 11 15.93 4.16 1.32
C PRO A 11 15.23 3.45 0.16
N VAL A 12 15.23 2.12 0.20
CA VAL A 12 14.35 1.30 -0.62
C VAL A 12 12.95 1.76 -0.23
N GLU A 13 12.29 2.51 -1.11
CA GLU A 13 10.93 2.96 -0.89
C GLU A 13 10.09 1.71 -0.57
N ASP A 14 9.46 1.71 0.61
CA ASP A 14 8.69 0.58 1.08
C ASP A 14 7.62 0.23 0.05
N ARG A 15 7.63 -1.01 -0.43
CA ARG A 15 6.68 -1.51 -1.44
C ARG A 15 5.23 -1.31 -0.99
N ASN A 16 4.99 -1.40 0.31
CA ASN A 16 3.68 -1.14 0.91
C ASN A 16 3.32 0.34 0.84
N ALA A 17 4.27 1.24 1.09
CA ALA A 17 4.06 2.67 0.94
C ALA A 17 3.81 3.07 -0.53
N LEU A 18 4.47 2.42 -1.49
CA LEU A 18 4.21 2.60 -2.92
C LEU A 18 2.79 2.17 -3.29
N LEU A 19 2.36 1.00 -2.83
CA LEU A 19 1.02 0.48 -3.07
C LEU A 19 -0.05 1.35 -2.42
N GLU A 20 0.13 1.75 -1.16
CA GLU A 20 -0.79 2.65 -0.45
C GLU A 20 -0.99 3.96 -1.23
N ARG A 21 0.11 4.58 -1.69
CA ARG A 21 0.06 5.81 -2.50
C ARG A 21 -0.67 5.61 -3.82
N ALA A 22 -0.51 4.45 -4.46
CA ALA A 22 -1.23 4.13 -5.69
C ALA A 22 -2.74 3.99 -5.44
N LEU A 23 -3.13 3.27 -4.38
CA LEU A 23 -4.52 3.07 -3.99
C LEU A 23 -5.21 4.37 -3.56
N ILE A 24 -4.50 5.25 -2.85
CA ILE A 24 -5.01 6.59 -2.52
C ILE A 24 -5.27 7.39 -3.81
N LYS A 25 -4.34 7.37 -4.78
CA LYS A 25 -4.52 8.05 -6.07
C LYS A 25 -5.70 7.48 -6.86
N GLU A 26 -5.87 6.16 -6.84
CA GLU A 26 -6.99 5.46 -7.47
C GLU A 26 -8.32 5.92 -6.87
N TYR A 27 -8.45 5.91 -5.54
CA TYR A 27 -9.66 6.40 -4.87
C TYR A 27 -9.99 7.85 -5.24
N LEU A 28 -8.98 8.73 -5.23
CA LEU A 28 -9.18 10.14 -5.62
C LEU A 28 -9.63 10.26 -7.08
N PHE A 29 -9.04 9.48 -7.98
CA PHE A 29 -9.40 9.44 -9.39
C PHE A 29 -10.85 8.96 -9.58
N GLU A 30 -11.31 7.94 -8.86
CA GLU A 30 -12.71 7.49 -8.87
C GLU A 30 -13.69 8.57 -8.37
N LYS A 31 -13.24 9.45 -7.47
CA LYS A 31 -14.00 10.63 -7.03
C LYS A 31 -13.90 11.82 -8.00
N GLY A 32 -13.14 11.71 -9.07
CA GLY A 32 -12.95 12.76 -10.08
C GLY A 32 -11.89 13.80 -9.70
N PHE A 33 -10.99 13.50 -8.76
CA PHE A 33 -9.94 14.41 -8.30
C PHE A 33 -8.54 13.87 -8.64
N SER A 34 -7.64 14.77 -9.05
CA SER A 34 -6.20 14.53 -8.93
C SER A 34 -5.69 15.00 -7.56
N LEU A 35 -4.49 14.55 -7.16
CA LEU A 35 -3.83 15.07 -5.94
C LEU A 35 -3.67 16.59 -5.96
N GLU A 36 -3.44 17.19 -7.13
CA GLU A 36 -3.32 18.64 -7.27
C GLU A 36 -4.66 19.35 -7.16
N ASP A 37 -5.77 18.68 -7.49
CA ASP A 37 -7.11 19.23 -7.29
C ASP A 37 -7.50 19.19 -5.82
N VAL A 38 -7.18 18.09 -5.12
CA VAL A 38 -7.43 17.95 -3.68
C VAL A 38 -6.76 19.09 -2.91
N LYS A 39 -5.51 19.46 -3.22
CA LYS A 39 -4.80 20.56 -2.55
C LYS A 39 -5.48 21.92 -2.67
N LYS A 40 -6.39 22.11 -3.64
CA LYS A 40 -7.13 23.36 -3.87
C LYS A 40 -8.48 23.38 -3.14
N LEU A 41 -8.90 22.26 -2.55
CA LEU A 41 -10.16 22.15 -1.83
C LEU A 41 -10.07 22.77 -0.44
N PRO A 42 -11.22 23.11 0.19
CA PRO A 42 -11.25 23.51 1.59
C PRO A 42 -10.64 22.43 2.50
N ALA A 43 -9.94 22.86 3.56
CA ALA A 43 -9.20 21.94 4.44
C ALA A 43 -10.07 20.81 5.01
N GLU A 44 -11.31 21.10 5.40
CA GLU A 44 -12.26 20.10 5.89
C GLU A 44 -12.61 19.03 4.84
N VAL A 45 -12.73 19.45 3.57
CA VAL A 45 -13.00 18.53 2.46
C VAL A 45 -11.77 17.68 2.16
N VAL A 46 -10.57 18.27 2.21
CA VAL A 46 -9.30 17.54 2.07
C VAL A 46 -9.17 16.49 3.16
N GLU A 47 -9.39 16.86 4.42
CA GLU A 47 -9.29 15.95 5.55
C GLU A 47 -10.25 14.77 5.38
N LYS A 48 -11.51 15.05 5.03
CA LYS A 48 -12.50 14.00 4.79
C LYS A 48 -12.10 13.07 3.64
N LEU A 49 -11.72 13.63 2.48
CA LEU A 49 -11.32 12.84 1.32
C LEU A 49 -10.10 11.98 1.61
N MET A 50 -9.08 12.53 2.28
CA MET A 50 -7.88 11.78 2.60
C MET A 50 -8.15 10.69 3.64
N LYS A 51 -9.02 10.93 4.62
CA LYS A 51 -9.44 9.89 5.56
C LYS A 51 -10.15 8.74 4.86
N GLU A 52 -11.06 9.03 3.94
CA GLU A 52 -11.75 8.02 3.15
C GLU A 52 -10.77 7.28 2.21
N ALA A 53 -9.83 8.00 1.58
CA ALA A 53 -8.81 7.41 0.71
C ALA A 53 -7.85 6.47 1.47
N SER A 54 -7.42 6.86 2.68
CA SER A 54 -6.60 6.01 3.53
C SER A 54 -7.35 4.75 3.96
N GLN A 55 -8.64 4.87 4.32
CA GLN A 55 -9.46 3.70 4.66
C GLN A 55 -9.63 2.75 3.47
N TYR A 56 -9.85 3.29 2.27
CA TYR A 56 -9.88 2.52 1.03
C TYR A 56 -8.58 1.75 0.80
N ALA A 57 -7.44 2.44 0.92
CA ALA A 57 -6.12 1.83 0.72
C ALA A 57 -5.85 0.71 1.72
N SER A 58 -6.14 0.90 3.00
CA SER A 58 -5.96 -0.14 4.03
C SER A 58 -6.78 -1.41 3.72
N LEU A 59 -8.06 -1.25 3.35
CA LEU A 59 -8.92 -2.39 3.00
C LEU A 59 -8.41 -3.13 1.76
N LYS A 60 -7.91 -2.40 0.76
CA LYS A 60 -7.35 -3.00 -0.46
C LYS A 60 -6.02 -3.71 -0.22
N MET A 61 -5.18 -3.20 0.66
CA MET A 61 -3.95 -3.87 1.07
C MET A 61 -4.27 -5.18 1.81
N GLU A 62 -5.22 -5.17 2.73
CA GLU A 62 -5.68 -6.39 3.43
C GLU A 62 -6.24 -7.44 2.44
N GLU A 63 -7.00 -7.00 1.43
CA GLU A 63 -7.48 -7.89 0.35
C GLU A 63 -6.31 -8.54 -0.39
N VAL A 64 -5.28 -7.77 -0.76
CA VAL A 64 -4.10 -8.26 -1.47
C VAL A 64 -3.31 -9.25 -0.61
N GLU A 65 -3.10 -8.93 0.67
CA GLU A 65 -2.41 -9.80 1.62
C GLU A 65 -3.15 -11.12 1.82
N ALA A 66 -4.47 -11.06 2.06
CA ALA A 66 -5.30 -12.26 2.22
C ALA A 66 -5.23 -13.18 0.99
N ARG A 67 -5.27 -12.60 -0.22
CA ARG A 67 -5.15 -13.36 -1.47
C ARG A 67 -3.77 -13.98 -1.65
N ALA A 68 -2.71 -13.25 -1.30
CA ALA A 68 -1.35 -13.78 -1.34
C ALA A 68 -1.16 -14.95 -0.37
N HIS A 69 -1.69 -14.82 0.85
CA HIS A 69 -1.69 -15.89 1.84
C HIS A 69 -2.47 -17.12 1.35
N PHE A 70 -3.66 -16.94 0.81
CA PHE A 70 -4.47 -18.04 0.29
C PHE A 70 -3.77 -18.81 -0.86
N ILE A 71 -3.16 -18.08 -1.80
CA ILE A 71 -2.39 -18.71 -2.90
C ILE A 71 -1.21 -19.52 -2.33
N LYS A 72 -0.53 -19.00 -1.31
CA LYS A 72 0.58 -19.69 -0.66
C LYS A 72 0.12 -20.98 0.02
N GLU A 73 -0.98 -20.94 0.76
CA GLU A 73 -1.60 -22.12 1.39
C GLU A 73 -1.93 -23.20 0.34
N LEU A 74 -2.56 -22.82 -0.78
CA LEU A 74 -2.87 -23.77 -1.86
C LEU A 74 -1.63 -24.45 -2.45
N HIS A 75 -0.52 -23.72 -2.59
CA HIS A 75 0.74 -24.29 -3.08
C HIS A 75 1.39 -25.23 -2.06
N GLU A 76 1.34 -24.90 -0.77
CA GLU A 76 1.85 -25.76 0.30
C GLU A 76 1.05 -27.06 0.39
N ASP A 77 -0.28 -26.98 0.35
CA ASP A 77 -1.17 -28.15 0.35
C ASP A 77 -0.92 -29.06 -0.86
N ALA A 78 -0.82 -28.48 -2.06
CA ALA A 78 -0.52 -29.25 -3.28
C ALA A 78 0.82 -29.98 -3.18
N SER A 79 1.85 -29.35 -2.62
CA SER A 79 3.18 -29.96 -2.44
C SER A 79 3.21 -31.08 -1.40
N SER A 80 2.24 -31.08 -0.47
CA SER A 80 2.12 -32.10 0.58
C SER A 80 1.48 -33.41 0.09
N LEU A 81 0.73 -33.37 -1.01
CA LEU A 81 0.03 -34.51 -1.61
C LEU A 81 0.93 -35.38 -2.52
N ASP A 82 2.10 -34.88 -2.90
CA ASP A 82 3.10 -35.59 -3.72
C ASP A 82 4.08 -36.44 -2.87
N LYS A 83 3.79 -36.67 -1.58
CA LYS A 83 4.60 -37.49 -0.66
C LYS A 83 3.83 -38.69 -0.13
#